data_AF-I6LBE3-F1
#
_entry.id   AF-I6LBE3-F1
#
_cell.length_a   1.000
_cell.length_b   1.000
_cell.length_c   1.000
_cell.angle_alpha   90.00
_cell.angle_beta   90.00
_cell.angle_gamma   90.00
#
_symmetry.space_group_name_H-M   'P 1'
#
loop_
_entity.id
_entity.type
_entity.pdbx_description
1 polymer ?
#
loop_
_entity_poly.entity_id
_entity_poly.type
_entity_poly.pdbx_seq_one_letter_code
_entity_poly.pdbx_strand_id
1 'polypeptide(L)'
;APFDLTEGESELVSGFNVEYASGPFALFFLAEYANILMMNTLSTILFLGAAMLMKTFSTIFLMLKASSMSIYFLWIRASYPRFRYDQLMHLAWKNFLPITIAATMIFISMPTSTLISPPMM
;
A
#
# COMPACT_ATOMS: atom_id res chain seq x y z
N ALA A 1 8.63 1.45 -7.40
CA ALA A 1 8.32 1.54 -8.83
C ALA A 1 8.35 0.18 -9.57
N PRO A 2 7.83 -0.93 -9.00
CA PRO A 2 7.45 -2.07 -9.85
C PRO A 2 6.15 -1.80 -10.62
N PHE A 3 5.24 -0.97 -10.08
CA PHE A 3 3.91 -0.67 -10.64
C PHE A 3 3.70 0.79 -11.06
N ASP A 4 4.77 1.47 -11.44
CA ASP A 4 4.77 2.88 -11.82
C ASP A 4 4.53 3.03 -13.35
N LEU A 5 3.29 2.75 -13.77
CA LEU A 5 2.88 2.67 -15.18
C LEU A 5 2.30 3.98 -15.71
N THR A 6 1.66 4.76 -14.84
CA THR A 6 0.97 6.00 -15.21
C THR A 6 1.95 7.14 -15.51
N GLU A 7 3.16 7.10 -14.96
CA GLU A 7 4.19 8.12 -15.17
C GLU A 7 5.32 7.65 -16.10
N GLY A 8 5.24 6.42 -16.63
CA GLY A 8 6.32 5.72 -17.33
C GLY A 8 7.21 6.60 -18.21
N GLU A 9 8.28 7.16 -17.63
CA GLU A 9 9.11 8.19 -18.27
C GLU A 9 9.79 7.68 -19.54
N SER A 10 10.07 6.37 -19.58
CA SER A 10 10.69 5.65 -20.69
C SER A 10 9.72 5.32 -21.81
N GLU A 11 8.40 5.26 -21.54
CA GLU A 11 7.38 4.85 -22.50
C GLU A 11 6.49 6.02 -22.94
N LEU A 12 6.23 6.98 -22.05
CA LEU A 12 5.25 8.05 -22.21
C LEU A 12 5.82 9.45 -21.87
N VAL A 13 7.13 9.61 -21.68
CA VAL A 13 7.80 10.93 -21.46
C VAL A 13 7.22 11.72 -20.26
N SER A 14 6.67 11.03 -19.25
CA SER A 14 5.94 11.49 -18.04
C SER A 14 4.40 11.35 -18.05
N GLY A 15 3.82 10.71 -19.06
CA GLY A 15 2.43 10.25 -19.03
C GLY A 15 1.42 11.39 -18.91
N PHE A 16 0.58 11.36 -17.88
CA PHE A 16 -0.48 12.37 -17.67
C PHE A 16 0.03 13.71 -17.10
N ASN A 17 1.27 13.75 -16.59
CA ASN A 17 1.86 14.96 -16.01
C ASN A 17 2.41 15.92 -17.09
N VAL A 18 2.53 15.47 -18.34
CA VAL A 18 3.17 16.21 -19.46
C VAL A 18 2.48 17.54 -19.76
N GLU A 19 1.16 17.63 -19.57
CA GLU A 19 0.36 18.80 -19.95
C GLU A 19 0.32 19.89 -18.85
N TYR A 20 0.81 19.59 -17.64
CA TYR A 20 0.68 20.49 -16.50
C TYR A 20 1.92 21.38 -16.32
N ALA A 21 1.68 22.69 -16.18
CA ALA A 21 2.72 23.65 -15.80
C ALA A 21 3.18 23.46 -14.33
N SER A 22 4.27 24.14 -13.95
CA SER A 22 4.99 23.95 -12.69
C SER A 22 4.13 23.96 -11.41
N GLY A 23 3.10 24.79 -11.33
CA GLY A 23 2.20 24.88 -10.17
C GLY A 23 1.35 23.62 -9.97
N PRO A 24 0.43 23.28 -10.89
CA PRO A 24 -0.35 22.06 -10.83
C PRO A 24 0.48 20.77 -10.78
N PHE A 25 1.63 20.76 -11.45
CA PHE A 25 2.58 19.64 -11.41
C PHE A 25 3.11 19.38 -9.98
N ALA A 26 3.45 20.43 -9.23
CA ALA A 26 3.90 20.29 -7.84
C ALA A 26 2.81 19.69 -6.93
N LEU A 27 1.53 19.97 -7.20
CA LEU A 27 0.41 19.40 -6.44
C LEU A 27 0.25 17.91 -6.70
N PHE A 28 0.49 17.43 -7.92
CA PHE A 28 0.43 15.99 -8.22
C PHE A 28 1.52 15.21 -7.48
N PHE A 29 2.76 15.69 -7.47
CA PHE A 29 3.82 15.04 -6.67
C PHE A 29 3.55 15.09 -5.18
N LEU A 30 3.09 16.25 -4.66
CA LEU A 30 2.70 16.35 -3.26
C LEU A 30 1.63 15.32 -2.91
N ALA A 31 0.61 15.19 -3.76
CA ALA A 31 -0.48 14.23 -3.58
C ALA A 31 0.01 12.77 -3.64
N GLU A 32 0.90 12.42 -4.57
CA GLU A 32 1.48 11.08 -4.67
C GLU A 32 2.26 10.71 -3.38
N TYR A 33 3.16 11.58 -2.92
CA TYR A 33 3.92 11.33 -1.69
C TYR A 33 3.03 11.33 -0.44
N ALA A 34 2.02 12.20 -0.38
CA ALA A 34 1.02 12.18 0.69
C ALA A 34 0.26 10.85 0.72
N ASN A 35 -0.14 10.33 -0.44
CA ASN A 35 -0.83 9.05 -0.56
C ASN A 35 0.06 7.87 -0.16
N ILE A 36 1.35 7.89 -0.50
CA ILE A 36 2.31 6.86 -0.05
C ILE A 36 2.42 6.85 1.48
N LEU A 37 2.57 8.03 2.10
CA LEU A 37 2.65 8.14 3.56
C LEU A 37 1.35 7.69 4.23
N MET A 38 0.19 8.13 3.72
CA MET A 38 -1.12 7.74 4.22
C MET A 38 -1.36 6.23 4.12
N MET A 39 -0.99 5.60 3.00
CA MET A 39 -1.18 4.17 2.82
C MET A 39 -0.26 3.35 3.74
N ASN A 40 0.97 3.84 3.98
CA ASN A 40 1.89 3.21 4.94
C ASN A 40 1.41 3.36 6.39
N THR A 41 0.85 4.51 6.78
CA THR A 41 0.27 4.63 8.12
C THR A 41 -0.94 3.71 8.29
N LEU A 42 -1.83 3.65 7.30
CA LEU A 42 -3.00 2.75 7.31
C LEU A 42 -2.58 1.27 7.40
N SER A 43 -1.57 0.85 6.63
CA SER A 43 -1.08 -0.54 6.69
C SER A 43 -0.46 -0.89 8.04
N THR A 44 0.27 0.04 8.68
CA THR A 44 0.79 -0.18 10.03
C THR A 44 -0.30 -0.33 11.08
N ILE A 45 -1.39 0.44 10.97
CA ILE A 45 -2.53 0.34 11.90
C ILE A 45 -3.23 -1.01 11.74
N LEU A 46 -3.49 -1.45 10.50
CA LEU A 46 -4.19 -2.70 10.20
C LEU A 46 -3.39 -3.95 10.57
N PHE A 47 -2.08 -3.99 10.25
CA PHE A 47 -1.29 -5.23 10.38
C PHE A 47 -0.33 -5.26 11.56
N LEU A 48 0.23 -4.11 11.96
CA LEU A 48 1.27 -4.04 13.00
C LEU A 48 0.77 -3.50 14.34
N GLY A 49 -0.49 -3.04 14.38
CA GLY A 49 -1.14 -2.48 15.57
C GLY A 49 -0.56 -1.15 16.06
N ALA A 50 -1.43 -0.23 16.45
CA ALA A 50 -1.03 1.10 16.90
C ALA A 50 -0.52 1.14 18.36
N ALA A 51 -0.93 0.20 19.22
CA ALA A 51 -0.75 0.32 20.67
C ALA A 51 0.29 -0.68 21.23
N MET A 52 1.22 -0.15 22.03
CA MET A 52 2.06 -0.90 22.97
C MET A 52 1.55 -0.67 24.41
N LEU A 53 2.08 -1.45 25.35
CA LEU A 53 1.73 -1.50 26.79
C LEU A 53 1.62 -0.13 27.48
N MET A 54 2.30 0.91 26.99
CA MET A 54 2.21 2.30 27.48
C MET A 54 1.51 3.21 26.45
N LYS A 55 0.30 3.66 26.80
CA LYS A 55 -0.56 4.51 25.96
C LYS A 55 0.09 5.86 25.61
N THR A 56 0.98 6.38 26.46
CA THR A 56 1.66 7.67 26.30
C THR A 56 2.62 7.72 25.11
N PHE A 57 3.30 6.61 24.79
CA PHE A 57 4.27 6.54 23.70
C PHE A 57 3.69 5.97 22.40
N SER A 58 2.40 5.65 22.38
CA SER A 58 1.72 5.01 21.24
C SER A 58 1.89 5.77 19.92
N THR A 59 1.83 7.11 19.95
CA THR A 59 1.99 7.96 18.77
C THR A 59 3.41 7.90 18.20
N ILE A 60 4.43 7.92 19.06
CA ILE A 60 5.84 7.84 18.65
C ILE A 60 6.12 6.47 18.03
N PHE A 61 5.62 5.39 18.64
CA PHE A 61 5.77 4.05 18.09
C PHE A 61 5.05 3.87 16.76
N LEU A 62 3.86 4.46 16.60
CA LEU A 62 3.16 4.47 15.33
C LEU A 62 3.99 5.18 14.25
N MET A 63 4.53 6.37 14.55
CA MET A 63 5.38 7.12 13.61
C MET A 63 6.64 6.33 13.24
N LEU A 64 7.28 5.64 14.19
CA LEU A 64 8.45 4.79 13.92
C LEU A 64 8.11 3.57 13.05
N LYS A 65 6.96 2.93 13.28
CA LYS A 65 6.49 1.82 12.43
C LYS A 65 6.11 2.29 11.03
N ALA A 66 5.52 3.48 10.91
CA ALA A 66 5.18 4.07 9.62
C ALA A 66 6.42 4.50 8.83
N SER A 67 7.42 5.07 9.49
CA SER A 67 8.67 5.44 8.82
C SER A 67 9.50 4.23 8.40
N SER A 68 9.49 3.13 9.17
CA SER A 68 10.14 1.89 8.73
C SER A 68 9.45 1.28 7.51
N MET A 69 8.11 1.32 7.45
CA MET A 69 7.35 0.90 6.27
C MET A 69 7.62 1.77 5.04
N SER A 70 7.78 3.09 5.19
CA SER A 70 8.12 3.96 4.05
C SER A 70 9.54 3.74 3.54
N ILE A 71 10.51 3.43 4.42
CA ILE A 71 11.86 3.01 4.01
C ILE A 71 11.79 1.72 3.19
N TYR A 72 10.97 0.75 3.59
CA TYR A 72 10.78 -0.48 2.82
C TYR A 72 10.18 -0.19 1.43
N PHE A 73 9.23 0.74 1.32
CA PHE A 73 8.67 1.16 0.04
C PHE A 73 9.73 1.79 -0.88
N LEU A 74 10.60 2.65 -0.34
CA LEU A 74 11.72 3.25 -1.07
C LEU A 74 12.73 2.18 -1.51
N TRP A 75 13.00 1.19 -0.66
CA TRP A 75 13.89 0.09 -1.00
C TRP A 75 13.33 -0.77 -2.15
N ILE A 76 12.05 -1.15 -2.10
CA ILE A 76 11.39 -1.85 -3.22
C ILE A 76 11.47 -1.00 -4.49
N ARG A 77 11.30 0.32 -4.40
CA ARG A 77 11.42 1.22 -5.56
C ARG A 77 12.82 1.22 -6.16
N ALA A 78 13.87 1.08 -5.35
CA ALA A 78 15.26 1.06 -5.83
C ALA A 78 15.70 -0.31 -6.38
N SER A 79 15.14 -1.42 -5.89
CA SER A 79 15.65 -2.76 -6.20
C SER A 79 14.96 -3.47 -7.36
N TYR A 80 13.68 -3.21 -7.65
CA TYR A 80 12.93 -3.97 -8.66
C TYR A 80 12.76 -3.21 -9.98
N PRO A 81 12.89 -3.89 -11.13
CA PRO A 81 12.55 -3.32 -12.42
C PRO A 81 11.03 -3.12 -12.57
N ARG A 82 10.63 -2.22 -13.47
CA ARG A 82 9.22 -1.96 -13.80
C ARG A 82 8.57 -3.19 -14.44
N PHE A 83 7.36 -3.54 -14.02
CA PHE A 83 6.54 -4.58 -14.69
C PHE A 83 5.78 -3.99 -15.86
N ARG A 84 5.57 -4.81 -16.91
CA ARG A 84 4.69 -4.46 -18.02
C ARG A 84 3.22 -4.54 -17.58
N TYR A 85 2.36 -3.71 -18.17
CA TYR A 85 0.91 -3.67 -17.88
C TYR A 85 0.24 -5.06 -17.94
N ASP A 86 0.55 -5.86 -18.96
CA ASP A 86 -0.01 -7.21 -19.12
C ASP A 86 0.35 -8.15 -17.95
N GLN A 87 1.56 -8.02 -17.42
CA GLN A 87 2.04 -8.82 -16.29
C GLN A 87 1.35 -8.38 -15.00
N LEU A 88 1.11 -7.07 -14.83
CA LEU A 88 0.34 -6.53 -13.71
C LEU A 88 -1.10 -7.08 -13.75
N MET A 89 -1.76 -7.01 -14.91
CA MET A 89 -3.12 -7.53 -15.07
C MET A 89 -3.18 -9.04 -14.80
N HIS A 90 -2.21 -9.80 -15.30
CA HIS A 90 -2.12 -11.24 -14.98
C HIS A 90 -1.95 -11.49 -13.48
N LEU A 91 -1.06 -10.74 -12.82
CA LEU A 91 -0.78 -10.89 -11.39
C LEU A 91 -2.00 -10.52 -10.53
N ALA A 92 -2.70 -9.43 -10.86
CA ALA A 92 -3.90 -9.01 -10.14
C ALA A 92 -5.06 -10.00 -10.33
N TRP A 93 -5.36 -10.38 -11.58
CA TRP A 93 -6.56 -11.14 -11.91
C TRP A 93 -6.39 -12.66 -11.76
N LYS A 94 -5.22 -13.21 -12.11
CA LYS A 94 -5.03 -14.67 -12.08
C LYS A 94 -4.37 -15.17 -10.81
N ASN A 95 -3.58 -14.33 -10.13
CA ASN A 95 -2.90 -14.76 -8.90
C ASN A 95 -3.59 -14.18 -7.65
N PHE A 96 -3.68 -12.86 -7.52
CA PHE A 96 -4.23 -12.25 -6.32
C PHE A 96 -5.72 -12.50 -6.14
N LEU A 97 -6.53 -12.37 -7.20
CA LEU A 97 -7.98 -12.51 -7.08
C LEU A 97 -8.44 -13.91 -6.60
N PRO A 98 -7.91 -15.04 -7.10
CA PRO A 98 -8.27 -16.35 -6.55
C PRO A 98 -7.83 -16.53 -5.09
N ILE A 99 -6.65 -16.02 -4.74
CA ILE A 99 -6.10 -16.10 -3.38
C ILE A 99 -6.92 -15.26 -2.40
N THR A 100 -7.33 -14.05 -2.79
CA THR A 100 -8.15 -13.20 -1.92
C THR A 100 -9.53 -13.79 -1.70
N ILE A 101 -10.16 -14.38 -2.72
CA ILE A 101 -11.44 -15.09 -2.57
C ILE A 101 -11.30 -16.31 -1.66
N ALA A 102 -10.22 -17.09 -1.80
CA ALA A 102 -9.98 -18.21 -0.90
C ALA A 102 -9.76 -17.73 0.55
N ALA A 103 -8.98 -16.67 0.74
CA ALA A 103 -8.74 -16.08 2.05
C ALA A 103 -10.03 -15.53 2.69
N THR A 104 -10.89 -14.81 1.95
CA THR A 104 -12.15 -14.29 2.50
C THR A 104 -13.07 -15.41 2.95
N MET A 105 -13.19 -16.50 2.18
CA MET A 105 -13.98 -17.67 2.58
C MET A 105 -13.44 -18.28 3.88
N ILE A 106 -12.11 -18.40 4.02
CA ILE A 106 -11.47 -18.90 5.25
C ILE A 106 -11.71 -17.96 6.43
N PHE A 107 -11.53 -16.65 6.26
CA PHE A 107 -11.71 -15.68 7.35
C PHE A 107 -13.18 -15.57 7.79
N ILE A 108 -14.14 -15.89 6.93
CA ILE A 108 -15.56 -15.99 7.30
C ILE A 108 -15.82 -17.32 8.05
N SER A 109 -15.27 -18.44 7.57
CA SER A 109 -15.54 -19.74 8.18
C SER A 109 -14.84 -19.94 9.52
N MET A 110 -13.58 -19.48 9.66
CA MET A 110 -12.74 -19.75 10.83
C MET A 110 -13.35 -19.28 12.17
N PRO A 111 -13.89 -18.05 12.30
CA PRO A 111 -14.55 -17.61 13.53
C PRO A 111 -15.77 -18.48 13.88
N THR A 112 -16.55 -18.89 12.88
CA THR A 112 -17.76 -19.72 13.10
C THR A 112 -17.40 -21.14 13.54
N SER A 113 -16.35 -21.75 12.98
CA SER A 113 -15.96 -23.12 13.30
C SER A 113 -15.22 -23.24 14.63
N THR A 114 -14.48 -22.20 15.02
CA THR A 114 -13.69 -22.19 16.27
C THR A 114 -14.44 -21.56 17.45
N LEU A 115 -15.66 -21.04 17.23
CA LEU A 115 -16.43 -20.26 18.19
C LEU A 115 -15.69 -19.00 18.70
N ILE A 116 -14.66 -18.54 17.99
CA ILE A 116 -13.91 -17.32 18.28
C ILE A 116 -14.47 -16.18 17.42
N SER A 117 -15.72 -15.81 17.66
CA SER A 117 -16.29 -14.59 17.07
C SER A 117 -15.80 -13.37 17.85
N PRO A 118 -15.31 -12.31 17.18
CA PRO A 118 -14.99 -11.06 17.87
C PRO A 118 -16.26 -10.50 18.53
N PRO A 119 -16.16 -9.89 19.73
CA PRO A 119 -17.31 -9.31 20.39
C PRO A 119 -17.88 -8.18 19.52
N MET A 120 -19.16 -8.30 19.16
CA MET A 120 -19.93 -7.19 18.64
C MET A 120 -20.26 -6.27 19.82
N MET A 121 -19.29 -5.46 20.24
CA MET A 121 -19.58 -4.29 21.09
C MET A 121 -20.45 -3.31 20.32
#